data_AF-A0AAQ0F4A5-F1
#
_entry.id   AF-A0AAQ0F4A5-F1
#
_cell.length_a   1.000
_cell.length_b   1.000
_cell.length_c   1.000
_cell.angle_alpha   90.00
_cell.angle_beta   90.00
_cell.angle_gamma   90.00
#
_symmetry.space_group_name_H-M   'P 1'
#
loop_
_entity.id
_entity.type
_entity.pdbx_description
1 polymer ?
#
loop_
_entity_poly.entity_id
_entity_poly.type
_entity_poly.pdbx_seq_one_letter_code
_entity_poly.pdbx_strand_id
1 'polypeptide(L)'
;WQKEQDAAAPPQKPSDEMINEMAKAKHLDPATGLPLAGVQDKTSAEPQPATLATRLPIGTVARTGERCPEDGVWCAALKEGQAGDSERRFLKGDTLPSIVVHESRALPLLDRVIGMRQQTTQVAWRLVSYLDQA
;
A
#
# COMPACT_ATOMS: atom_id res chain seq x y z
N TRP A 1 -22.69 -18.71 21.95
CA TRP A 1 -22.81 -17.95 20.68
C TRP A 1 -23.78 -16.77 20.85
N GLN A 2 -25.07 -16.82 20.52
CA GLN A 2 -25.95 -15.63 20.62
C GLN A 2 -26.19 -15.12 22.06
N LYS A 3 -26.37 -16.03 23.03
CA LYS A 3 -26.56 -15.68 24.45
C LYS A 3 -25.33 -15.05 25.12
N GLU A 4 -24.13 -15.28 24.58
CA GLU A 4 -22.88 -14.75 25.15
C GLU A 4 -22.58 -13.33 24.66
N GLN A 5 -23.08 -12.94 23.48
CA GLN A 5 -23.02 -11.54 23.05
C GLN A 5 -24.02 -10.66 23.79
N ASP A 6 -25.20 -11.19 24.12
CA ASP A 6 -26.25 -10.43 24.83
C ASP A 6 -25.90 -10.15 26.30
N ALA A 7 -25.07 -11.01 26.91
CA ALA A 7 -24.58 -10.86 28.29
C ALA A 7 -23.29 -10.02 28.40
N ALA A 8 -22.67 -9.66 27.28
CA ALA A 8 -21.51 -8.78 27.27
C ALA A 8 -22.01 -7.34 27.49
N ALA A 9 -22.10 -6.94 28.76
CA ALA A 9 -22.36 -5.55 29.12
C ALA A 9 -21.44 -4.64 28.29
N PRO A 10 -21.98 -3.56 27.67
CA PRO A 10 -21.17 -2.65 26.89
C PRO A 10 -19.99 -2.19 27.74
N PRO A 11 -18.75 -2.20 27.21
CA PRO A 11 -17.61 -1.69 27.95
C PRO A 11 -17.96 -0.29 28.45
N GLN A 12 -17.72 -0.05 29.73
CA GLN A 12 -18.03 1.22 30.36
C GLN A 12 -17.33 2.32 29.56
N LYS A 13 -18.08 3.33 29.12
CA LYS A 13 -17.54 4.45 28.35
C LYS A 13 -16.32 4.99 29.12
N PRO A 14 -15.14 5.08 28.50
CA PRO A 14 -13.96 5.62 29.18
C PRO A 14 -14.28 7.04 29.65
N SER A 15 -13.79 7.40 30.84
CA SER A 15 -13.98 8.73 31.42
C SER A 15 -13.48 9.80 30.45
N ASP A 16 -14.18 10.93 30.38
CA ASP A 16 -13.87 12.02 29.44
C ASP A 16 -12.44 12.55 29.59
N GLU A 17 -11.84 12.44 30.78
CA GLU A 17 -10.44 12.76 31.06
C GLU A 17 -9.47 11.85 30.26
N MET A 18 -9.74 10.55 30.22
CA MET A 18 -8.92 9.60 29.47
C MET A 18 -9.08 9.77 27.96
N ILE A 19 -10.28 10.15 27.51
CA ILE A 19 -10.54 10.51 26.12
C ILE A 19 -9.72 11.76 25.75
N ASN A 20 -9.69 12.77 26.60
CA ASN A 20 -8.96 14.01 26.35
C ASN A 20 -7.43 13.80 26.35
N GLU A 21 -6.91 13.02 27.30
CA GLU A 21 -5.48 12.66 27.33
C GLU A 21 -5.07 11.87 26.08
N MET A 22 -5.88 10.89 25.65
CA MET A 22 -5.62 10.16 24.40
C MET A 22 -5.75 11.05 23.17
N ALA A 23 -6.74 11.95 23.13
CA ALA A 23 -6.96 12.86 22.02
C ALA A 23 -5.78 13.83 21.89
N LYS A 24 -5.34 14.44 22.99
CA LYS A 24 -4.14 15.29 23.05
C LYS A 24 -2.88 14.54 22.65
N ALA A 25 -2.69 13.31 23.17
CA ALA A 25 -1.56 12.47 22.80
C ALA A 25 -1.55 12.07 21.31
N LYS A 26 -2.72 11.97 20.68
CA LYS A 26 -2.89 11.64 19.25
C LYS A 26 -3.14 12.84 18.35
N HIS A 27 -3.05 14.07 18.88
CA HIS A 27 -3.31 15.32 18.15
C HIS A 27 -4.70 15.36 17.49
N LEU A 28 -5.68 14.75 18.16
CA LEU A 28 -7.08 14.73 17.77
C LEU A 28 -7.85 15.76 18.58
N ASP A 29 -8.86 16.35 17.95
CA ASP A 29 -9.82 17.19 18.66
C ASP A 29 -10.71 16.32 19.56
N PRO A 30 -10.74 16.54 20.90
CA PRO A 30 -11.45 15.69 21.84
C PRO A 30 -12.98 15.76 21.69
N ALA A 31 -13.53 16.83 21.10
CA ALA A 31 -14.97 17.00 20.91
C ALA A 31 -15.45 16.37 19.59
N THR A 32 -14.60 16.35 18.57
CA THR A 32 -14.99 15.97 17.21
C THR A 32 -14.32 14.68 16.72
N GLY A 33 -13.27 14.22 17.41
CA GLY A 33 -12.46 13.07 17.01
C GLY A 33 -11.68 13.26 15.69
N LEU A 34 -11.69 14.48 15.13
CA LEU A 34 -11.06 14.82 13.87
C LEU A 34 -9.62 15.29 14.11
N PRO A 35 -8.69 15.01 13.16
CA PRO A 35 -7.36 15.59 13.21
C PRO A 35 -7.46 17.12 13.10
N LEU A 36 -6.75 17.84 13.95
CA LEU A 36 -6.70 19.30 13.90
C LEU A 36 -6.24 19.75 12.50
N ALA A 37 -7.04 20.61 11.86
CA ALA A 37 -6.80 21.10 10.51
C ALA A 37 -5.42 21.75 10.41
N GLY A 38 -4.51 21.06 9.73
CA GLY A 38 -3.07 21.34 9.67
C GLY A 38 -2.24 20.11 9.31
N VAL A 39 -2.77 18.91 9.53
CA VAL A 39 -2.21 17.64 9.03
C VAL A 39 -3.09 17.12 7.89
N GLN A 40 -3.22 17.91 6.82
CA GLN A 40 -3.76 17.40 5.56
C GLN A 40 -2.58 16.78 4.79
N ASP A 41 -2.79 15.56 4.28
CA ASP A 41 -1.86 14.76 3.48
C ASP A 41 -0.68 14.08 4.20
N LYS A 42 -0.97 13.15 5.11
CA LYS A 42 -0.34 11.80 5.13
C LYS A 42 -1.26 10.82 5.84
N THR A 43 -2.17 10.23 5.08
CA THR A 43 -2.84 9.00 5.48
C THR A 43 -1.77 7.92 5.69
N SER A 44 -1.83 7.23 6.84
CA SER A 44 -0.91 6.15 7.29
C SER A 44 0.52 6.59 7.67
N ALA A 45 0.67 7.19 8.85
CA ALA A 45 1.93 7.19 9.59
C ALA A 45 1.65 6.82 11.05
N GLU A 46 1.56 5.52 11.32
CA GLU A 46 1.80 4.98 12.65
C GLU A 46 3.24 5.39 13.08
N PRO A 47 3.50 5.80 14.34
CA PRO A 47 4.84 6.17 14.79
C PRO A 47 5.70 4.91 14.81
N GLN A 48 6.27 4.61 13.65
CA GLN A 48 7.13 3.48 13.42
C GLN A 48 8.54 3.90 13.91
N PRO A 49 9.24 3.09 14.73
CA PRO A 49 10.41 3.52 15.49
C PRO A 49 11.53 4.09 14.63
N ALA A 50 12.32 5.00 15.20
CA ALA A 50 13.27 5.91 14.57
C ALA A 50 14.37 5.29 13.67
N THR A 51 14.41 3.97 13.49
CA THR A 51 15.19 3.28 12.45
C THR A 51 14.66 3.47 11.03
N LEU A 52 13.47 4.07 10.86
CA LEU A 52 12.80 4.26 9.57
C LEU A 52 13.00 5.62 8.90
N ALA A 53 13.70 6.54 9.55
CA ALA A 53 13.98 7.85 8.97
C ALA A 53 14.86 7.80 7.71
N THR A 54 15.44 6.64 7.38
CA THR A 54 16.24 6.42 6.15
C THR A 54 15.45 5.70 5.05
N ARG A 55 14.34 5.03 5.38
CA ARG A 55 13.61 4.21 4.42
C ARG A 55 12.58 5.04 3.66
N LEU A 56 12.49 4.84 2.35
CA LEU A 56 11.48 5.47 1.51
C LEU A 56 10.08 5.00 1.89
N PRO A 57 9.08 5.89 1.92
CA PRO A 57 7.74 5.51 2.32
C PRO A 57 7.13 4.47 1.38
N ILE A 58 6.35 3.54 1.93
CA ILE A 58 5.49 2.66 1.14
C ILE A 58 4.61 3.52 0.24
N GLY A 59 4.43 3.09 -1.01
CA GLY A 59 3.78 3.87 -2.06
C GLY A 59 4.74 4.67 -2.94
N THR A 60 6.04 4.73 -2.61
CA THR A 60 7.07 5.30 -3.48
C THR A 60 7.00 4.68 -4.87
N VAL A 61 7.14 5.50 -5.90
CA VAL A 61 7.06 5.08 -7.30
C VAL A 61 8.41 5.28 -7.99
N ALA A 62 8.82 4.27 -8.76
CA ALA A 62 10.03 4.28 -9.58
C ALA A 62 9.73 3.73 -10.98
N ARG A 63 10.46 4.17 -12.00
CA ARG A 63 10.20 3.80 -13.40
C ARG A 63 11.07 2.63 -13.84
N THR A 64 10.57 1.87 -14.82
CA THR A 64 11.42 0.92 -15.55
C THR A 64 12.71 1.57 -16.03
N GLY A 65 13.85 0.91 -15.80
CA GLY A 65 15.19 1.36 -16.13
C GLY A 65 15.88 2.15 -15.01
N GLU A 66 15.15 2.61 -13.99
CA GLU A 66 15.74 3.29 -12.84
C GLU A 66 16.34 2.29 -11.85
N ARG A 67 17.32 2.76 -11.07
CA ARG A 67 17.86 2.04 -9.93
C ARG A 67 16.81 2.03 -8.82
N CYS A 68 16.53 0.85 -8.28
CA CYS A 68 15.57 0.64 -7.21
C CYS A 68 16.04 1.40 -5.96
N PRO A 69 15.24 2.33 -5.43
CA PRO A 69 15.71 3.24 -4.40
C PRO A 69 15.67 2.61 -2.99
N GLU A 70 14.87 1.56 -2.80
CA GLU A 70 14.67 0.87 -1.53
C GLU A 70 14.52 -0.64 -1.76
N ASP A 71 15.04 -1.45 -0.84
CA ASP A 71 14.75 -2.87 -0.83
C ASP A 71 13.29 -3.14 -0.43
N GLY A 72 12.63 -4.01 -1.17
CA GLY A 72 11.22 -4.23 -0.96
C GLY A 72 10.55 -5.07 -2.02
N VAL A 73 9.27 -5.30 -1.77
CA VAL A 73 8.33 -5.81 -2.74
C VAL A 73 7.72 -4.62 -3.47
N TRP A 74 7.82 -4.63 -4.79
CA TRP A 74 7.31 -3.60 -5.67
C TRP A 74 6.24 -4.17 -6.59
N CYS A 75 5.15 -3.41 -6.74
CA CYS A 75 4.04 -3.72 -7.61
C CYS A 75 4.05 -2.85 -8.87
N ALA A 76 4.08 -3.45 -10.05
CA ALA A 76 3.91 -2.79 -11.33
C ALA A 76 2.46 -2.29 -11.49
N ALA A 77 2.33 -0.98 -11.72
CA ALA A 77 1.07 -0.34 -12.05
C ALA A 77 0.67 -0.70 -13.49
N LEU A 78 -0.08 -1.79 -13.63
CA LEU A 78 -0.70 -2.23 -14.89
C LEU A 78 -1.97 -1.42 -15.18
N LYS A 79 -2.27 -1.22 -16.47
CA LYS A 79 -3.54 -0.61 -16.89
C LYS A 79 -4.68 -1.62 -16.81
N GLU A 80 -5.92 -1.15 -16.75
CA GLU A 80 -7.09 -2.02 -16.86
C GLU A 80 -7.04 -2.85 -18.14
N GLY A 81 -7.30 -4.15 -18.02
CA GLY A 81 -7.22 -5.12 -19.12
C GLY A 81 -5.82 -5.68 -19.41
N GLN A 82 -4.78 -5.21 -18.71
CA GLN A 82 -3.43 -5.78 -18.76
C GLN A 82 -3.22 -6.80 -17.62
N ALA A 83 -2.70 -7.97 -17.97
CA ALA A 83 -2.29 -9.00 -17.02
C ALA A 83 -0.79 -9.32 -17.18
N GLY A 84 -0.05 -9.41 -16.08
CA GLY A 84 1.37 -9.71 -16.10
C GLY A 84 1.91 -9.89 -14.69
N ASP A 85 3.24 -10.07 -14.58
CA ASP A 85 3.91 -10.10 -13.27
C ASP A 85 3.76 -8.74 -12.59
N SER A 86 2.73 -8.63 -11.76
CA SER A 86 2.40 -7.40 -11.06
C SER A 86 3.30 -7.20 -9.86
N GLU A 87 3.79 -8.22 -9.16
CA GLU A 87 4.57 -8.07 -7.93
C GLU A 87 5.95 -8.72 -8.04
N ARG A 88 7.02 -7.99 -7.66
CA ARG A 88 8.40 -8.52 -7.61
C ARG A 88 9.18 -7.95 -6.45
N ARG A 89 10.14 -8.73 -5.98
CA ARG A 89 11.12 -8.33 -4.96
C ARG A 89 12.31 -7.67 -5.64
N PHE A 90 12.73 -6.52 -5.14
CA PHE A 90 13.93 -5.83 -5.59
C PHE A 90 14.77 -5.42 -4.39
N LEU A 91 16.08 -5.43 -4.58
CA LEU A 91 17.02 -4.86 -3.64
C LEU A 91 17.37 -3.44 -4.05
N LYS A 92 17.76 -2.63 -3.07
CA LYS A 92 18.25 -1.27 -3.32
C LYS A 92 19.44 -1.31 -4.31
N GLY A 93 19.31 -0.57 -5.41
CA GLY A 93 20.29 -0.52 -6.50
C GLY A 93 20.00 -1.45 -7.68
N ASP A 94 19.03 -2.36 -7.59
CA ASP A 94 18.62 -3.20 -8.72
C ASP A 94 18.00 -2.36 -9.83
N THR A 95 18.20 -2.73 -11.09
CA THR A 95 17.55 -2.03 -12.20
C THR A 95 16.13 -2.56 -12.38
N LEU A 96 15.14 -1.67 -12.29
CA LEU A 96 13.73 -2.04 -12.45
C LEU A 96 13.45 -2.49 -13.89
N PRO A 97 12.99 -3.72 -14.13
CA PRO A 97 12.81 -4.25 -15.47
C PRO A 97 11.51 -3.74 -16.11
N SER A 98 11.45 -3.83 -17.43
CA SER A 98 10.19 -3.83 -18.19
C SER A 98 9.52 -5.19 -18.03
N ILE A 99 8.18 -5.21 -18.02
CA ILE A 99 7.42 -6.44 -17.89
C ILE A 99 6.65 -6.75 -19.17
N VAL A 100 6.45 -8.03 -19.42
CA VAL A 100 5.58 -8.51 -20.49
C VAL A 100 4.16 -8.44 -19.97
N VAL A 101 3.34 -7.58 -20.58
CA VAL A 101 1.91 -7.50 -20.31
C VAL A 101 1.14 -8.24 -21.40
N HIS A 102 0.09 -8.92 -20.96
CA HIS A 102 -0.90 -9.55 -21.80
C HIS A 102 -2.10 -8.63 -21.86
N GLU A 103 -2.47 -8.18 -23.06
CA GLU A 103 -3.68 -7.38 -23.26
C GLU A 103 -4.82 -8.28 -23.72
N SER A 104 -5.88 -8.32 -22.91
CA SER A 104 -7.12 -9.03 -23.26
C SER A 104 -7.81 -8.30 -24.40
N ARG A 105 -8.02 -8.96 -25.55
CA ARG A 105 -8.82 -8.37 -26.64
C ARG A 105 -10.30 -8.40 -26.29
N ALA A 106 -11.06 -7.49 -26.90
CA ALA A 106 -12.53 -7.50 -26.82
C ALA A 106 -13.16 -8.81 -27.34
N LEU A 107 -12.44 -9.59 -28.16
CA LEU A 107 -12.88 -10.87 -28.71
C LEU A 107 -11.97 -12.02 -28.20
N PRO A 108 -12.30 -12.68 -27.06
CA PRO A 108 -11.46 -13.71 -26.46
C PRO A 108 -11.28 -14.97 -27.35
N LEU A 109 -12.22 -15.21 -28.27
CA LEU A 109 -12.12 -16.30 -29.24
C LEU A 109 -10.97 -16.10 -30.24
N LEU A 110 -10.61 -14.86 -30.58
CA LEU A 110 -9.50 -14.58 -31.48
C LEU A 110 -8.14 -14.90 -30.84
N ASP A 111 -7.97 -14.63 -29.53
CA ASP A 111 -6.72 -14.96 -28.83
C ASP A 111 -6.44 -16.46 -28.80
N ARG A 112 -7.48 -17.31 -28.91
CA ARG A 112 -7.32 -18.77 -29.04
C ARG A 112 -6.74 -19.20 -30.40
N VAL A 113 -6.94 -18.41 -31.45
CA VAL A 113 -6.50 -18.73 -32.82
C VAL A 113 -5.17 -18.06 -33.16
N ILE A 114 -4.97 -16.82 -32.70
CA ILE A 114 -3.83 -15.97 -33.08
C ILE A 114 -2.82 -15.83 -31.93
N GLY A 115 -3.13 -16.37 -30.75
CA GLY A 115 -2.35 -16.21 -29.53
C GLY A 115 -2.62 -14.88 -28.81
N MET A 116 -2.37 -14.86 -27.50
CA MET A 116 -2.47 -13.66 -26.67
C MET A 116 -1.43 -12.63 -27.11
N ARG A 117 -1.83 -11.34 -27.16
CA ARG A 117 -0.89 -10.27 -27.46
C ARG A 117 0.01 -10.03 -26.25
N GLN A 118 1.28 -10.41 -26.39
CA GLN A 118 2.34 -10.11 -25.44
C GLN A 118 3.06 -8.84 -25.87
N GLN A 119 3.17 -7.87 -24.97
CA GLN A 119 3.95 -6.66 -25.22
C GLN A 119 4.85 -6.37 -24.03
N THR A 120 6.14 -6.17 -24.29
CA THR A 120 7.06 -5.64 -23.28
C THR A 120 6.80 -4.14 -23.13
N THR A 121 6.35 -3.71 -21.96
CA THR A 121 6.08 -2.30 -21.68
C THR A 121 6.88 -1.80 -20.49
N GLN A 122 7.19 -0.51 -20.51
CA GLN A 122 7.68 0.20 -19.35
C GLN A 122 6.51 0.43 -18.39
N VAL A 123 6.75 0.19 -17.11
CA VAL A 123 5.75 0.33 -16.05
C VAL A 123 6.30 1.19 -14.92
N ALA A 124 5.38 1.79 -14.17
CA ALA A 124 5.70 2.39 -12.89
C ALA A 124 5.63 1.30 -11.82
N TRP A 125 6.72 1.11 -11.09
CA TRP A 125 6.80 0.22 -9.95
C TRP A 125 6.48 1.00 -8.69
N ARG A 126 5.60 0.47 -7.84
CA ARG A 126 5.21 1.07 -6.55
C ARG A 126 5.65 0.16 -5.42
N LEU A 127 6.36 0.71 -4.43
CA LEU A 127 6.74 -0.02 -3.22
C LEU A 127 5.48 -0.40 -2.43
N VAL A 128 5.26 -1.69 -2.19
CA VAL A 128 4.09 -2.20 -1.43
C VAL A 128 4.47 -2.75 -0.06
N SER A 129 5.67 -3.28 0.10
CA SER A 129 6.19 -3.69 1.40
C SER A 129 7.72 -3.72 1.40
N TYR A 130 8.32 -3.65 2.59
CA TYR A 130 9.77 -3.83 2.75
C TYR A 130 10.11 -5.31 2.79
N LEU A 131 11.34 -5.66 2.44
CA LEU A 131 11.85 -7.00 2.71
C LEU A 131 12.20 -7.04 4.20
N ASP A 132 11.48 -7.85 4.97
CA ASP A 132 11.82 -8.04 6.38
C ASP A 132 13.24 -8.60 6.47
N GLN A 133 14.13 -7.89 7.16
CA GLN A 133 15.48 -8.36 7.40
C GLN A 133 15.41 -9.48 8.44
N ALA A 134 15.36 -10.72 7.96
CA ALA A 134 15.51 -11.91 8.80
C ALA A 134 16.86 -11.93 9.54
#